data_AF-A0A0G1HT67-F1
#
_entry.id   AF-A0A0G1HT67-F1
#
_cell.length_a   1.000
_cell.length_b   1.000
_cell.length_c   1.000
_cell.angle_alpha   90.00
_cell.angle_beta   90.00
_cell.angle_gamma   90.00
#
_symmetry.space_group_name_H-M   'P 1'
#
loop_
_entity.id
_entity.type
_entity.pdbx_description
1 polymer ?
#
loop_
_entity_poly.entity_id
_entity_poly.type
_entity_poly.pdbx_seq_one_letter_code
_entity_poly.pdbx_strand_id
1 'polypeptide(L)'
;MLIKGSIDDVVKLVNAKRDTSLEKKFASIVNKVVGKTKLSSAERTTIDAFVTYGTPETISLGVGERAGVIGSYQAAFGDLPKTEIAWADVVKIAKGRWPGATSKTAEDLAKKSFEKLYKRAPDMKAANDNAAVTIMAYGLRPGKRNLGSEGAAIKIFKAIYGRNPSTSAEWDQARAIAYSGATRKPATKQPSSKVKTASQ
;
A
#
# COMPACT_ATOMS: atom_id res chain seq x y z
N MET A 1 -8.75 -9.92 -16.80
CA MET A 1 -9.21 -8.61 -17.32
C MET A 1 -8.01 -7.70 -17.42
N LEU A 2 -7.81 -7.03 -18.56
CA LEU A 2 -6.49 -6.48 -18.91
C LEU A 2 -6.59 -5.05 -19.43
N ILE A 3 -5.86 -4.14 -18.78
CA ILE A 3 -5.68 -2.75 -19.23
C ILE A 3 -4.58 -2.75 -20.29
N LYS A 4 -4.93 -2.42 -21.53
CA LYS A 4 -4.01 -2.48 -22.69
C LYS A 4 -3.33 -1.15 -23.01
N GLY A 5 -3.34 -0.20 -22.07
CA GLY A 5 -2.60 1.06 -22.19
C GLY A 5 -3.34 2.18 -22.94
N SER A 6 -4.65 2.06 -23.16
CA SER A 6 -5.47 3.18 -23.63
C SER A 6 -6.60 3.53 -22.66
N ILE A 7 -7.00 4.80 -22.64
CA ILE A 7 -8.15 5.27 -21.84
C ILE A 7 -9.46 4.65 -22.31
N ASP A 8 -9.61 4.43 -23.62
CA ASP A 8 -10.81 3.83 -24.18
C ASP A 8 -10.99 2.39 -23.71
N ASP A 9 -9.89 1.66 -23.52
CA ASP A 9 -9.95 0.33 -22.91
C ASP A 9 -10.51 0.43 -21.49
N VAL A 10 -9.94 1.28 -20.64
CA VAL A 10 -10.36 1.41 -19.24
C VAL A 10 -11.82 1.85 -19.12
N VAL A 11 -12.26 2.80 -19.94
CA VAL A 11 -13.65 3.31 -19.93
C VAL A 11 -14.64 2.24 -20.41
N LYS A 12 -14.32 1.52 -21.49
CA LYS A 12 -15.14 0.41 -22.01
C LYS A 12 -15.25 -0.72 -20.98
N LEU A 13 -14.18 -1.00 -20.26
CA LEU A 13 -14.09 -2.06 -19.26
C LEU A 13 -15.11 -1.90 -18.11
N VAL A 14 -15.55 -0.67 -17.82
CA VAL A 14 -16.56 -0.39 -16.79
C VAL A 14 -17.87 0.15 -17.36
N ASN A 15 -18.05 0.09 -18.68
CA ASN A 15 -19.20 0.68 -19.38
C ASN A 15 -19.46 2.15 -18.99
N ALA A 16 -18.39 2.92 -18.75
CA ALA A 16 -18.49 4.34 -18.45
C ALA A 16 -18.52 5.15 -19.76
N LYS A 17 -19.00 6.39 -19.67
CA LYS A 17 -18.74 7.42 -20.68
C LYS A 17 -17.55 8.24 -20.23
N ARG A 18 -16.61 8.49 -21.15
CA ARG A 18 -15.45 9.34 -20.86
C ARG A 18 -15.90 10.73 -20.45
N ASP A 19 -15.41 11.19 -19.30
CA ASP A 19 -15.65 12.49 -18.71
C ASP A 19 -14.31 13.19 -18.42
N THR A 20 -13.94 14.10 -19.31
CA THR A 20 -12.70 14.87 -19.21
C THR A 20 -12.71 15.88 -18.06
N SER A 21 -13.88 16.27 -17.56
CA SER A 21 -14.00 17.14 -16.39
C SER A 21 -13.64 16.37 -15.12
N LEU A 22 -14.10 15.13 -14.99
CA LEU A 22 -13.72 14.23 -13.89
C LEU A 22 -12.23 13.87 -13.93
N GLU A 23 -11.68 13.59 -15.12
CA GLU A 23 -10.24 13.36 -15.31
C GLU A 23 -9.42 14.56 -14.78
N LYS A 24 -9.79 15.79 -15.16
CA LYS A 24 -9.14 17.03 -14.69
C LYS A 24 -9.31 17.23 -13.18
N LYS A 25 -10.50 16.95 -12.63
CA LYS A 25 -10.78 17.04 -11.19
C LYS A 25 -9.85 16.17 -10.36
N PHE A 26 -9.51 14.98 -10.85
CA PHE A 26 -8.68 14.01 -10.12
C PHE A 26 -7.20 14.02 -10.50
N ALA A 27 -6.80 14.78 -11.52
CA ALA A 27 -5.39 14.91 -11.94
C ALA A 27 -4.45 15.30 -10.79
N SER A 28 -4.92 16.13 -9.84
CA SER A 28 -4.12 16.51 -8.66
C SER A 28 -3.84 15.34 -7.71
N ILE A 29 -4.76 14.37 -7.60
CA ILE A 29 -4.59 13.16 -6.80
C ILE A 29 -3.54 12.25 -7.47
N VAL A 30 -3.61 12.12 -8.79
CA VAL A 30 -2.61 11.37 -9.57
C VAL A 30 -1.23 11.99 -9.40
N ASN A 31 -1.11 13.32 -9.52
CA ASN A 31 0.17 14.02 -9.34
C ASN A 31 0.81 13.77 -7.97
N LYS A 32 0.00 13.64 -6.90
CA LYS A 32 0.51 13.34 -5.56
C LYS A 32 1.15 11.96 -5.46
N VAL A 33 0.64 10.97 -6.18
CA VAL A 33 1.13 9.58 -6.10
C VAL A 33 2.26 9.31 -7.09
N VAL A 34 2.22 9.88 -8.29
CA VAL A 34 3.29 9.70 -9.30
C VAL A 34 4.49 10.61 -9.03
N GLY A 35 4.29 11.68 -8.24
CA GLY A 35 5.34 12.61 -7.86
C GLY A 35 6.00 13.30 -9.06
N LYS A 36 7.33 13.24 -9.13
CA LYS A 36 8.14 13.85 -10.19
C LYS A 36 8.41 12.92 -11.38
N THR A 37 7.83 11.73 -11.41
CA THR A 37 8.07 10.76 -12.49
C THR A 37 7.59 11.34 -13.82
N LYS A 38 8.50 11.35 -14.80
CA LYS A 38 8.18 11.78 -16.16
C LYS A 38 7.37 10.68 -16.85
N LEU A 39 6.17 11.03 -17.26
CA LEU A 39 5.25 10.14 -17.96
C LEU A 39 5.12 10.54 -19.41
N SER A 40 5.06 9.56 -20.31
CA SER A 40 4.50 9.76 -21.65
C SER A 40 3.02 10.10 -21.54
N SER A 41 2.48 10.73 -22.58
CA SER A 41 1.05 11.05 -22.66
C SER A 41 0.17 9.80 -22.54
N ALA A 42 0.62 8.67 -23.08
CA ALA A 42 -0.12 7.40 -23.03
C ALA A 42 -0.15 6.80 -21.61
N GLU A 43 1.00 6.76 -20.93
CA GLU A 43 1.08 6.30 -19.53
C GLU A 43 0.22 7.18 -18.62
N ARG A 44 0.34 8.51 -18.78
CA ARG A 44 -0.44 9.47 -18.02
C ARG A 44 -1.95 9.24 -18.21
N THR A 45 -2.37 9.13 -19.45
CA THR A 45 -3.76 8.92 -19.83
C THR A 45 -4.32 7.62 -19.23
N THR A 46 -3.54 6.53 -19.25
CA THR A 46 -3.97 5.25 -18.66
C THR A 46 -4.08 5.31 -17.14
N ILE A 47 -3.14 5.98 -16.47
CA ILE A 47 -3.18 6.17 -15.01
C ILE A 47 -4.37 7.04 -14.60
N ASP A 48 -4.57 8.18 -15.28
CA ASP A 48 -5.71 9.07 -15.02
C ASP A 48 -7.03 8.32 -15.23
N ALA A 49 -7.13 7.48 -16.27
CA ALA A 49 -8.30 6.65 -16.54
C ALA A 49 -8.53 5.61 -15.43
N PHE A 50 -7.51 4.86 -15.03
CA PHE A 50 -7.64 3.87 -13.95
C PHE A 50 -8.03 4.54 -12.62
N VAL A 51 -7.42 5.67 -12.29
CA VAL A 51 -7.75 6.39 -11.06
C VAL A 51 -9.18 6.93 -11.11
N THR A 52 -9.60 7.49 -12.24
CA THR A 52 -10.94 8.07 -12.41
C THR A 52 -12.04 7.01 -12.43
N TYR A 53 -11.91 6.00 -13.28
CA TYR A 53 -12.97 5.04 -13.59
C TYR A 53 -12.76 3.67 -12.94
N GLY A 54 -11.51 3.25 -12.75
CA GLY A 54 -11.16 1.92 -12.25
C GLY A 54 -11.41 0.82 -13.28
N THR A 55 -11.59 -0.39 -12.76
CA THR A 55 -11.98 -1.61 -13.45
C THR A 55 -13.16 -2.22 -12.67
N PRO A 56 -13.95 -3.16 -13.21
CA PRO A 56 -14.97 -3.91 -12.47
C PRO A 56 -14.46 -4.51 -11.15
N GLU A 57 -13.17 -4.82 -11.07
CA GLU A 57 -12.53 -5.31 -9.84
C GLU A 57 -12.20 -4.22 -8.82
N THR A 58 -12.13 -2.96 -9.23
CA THR A 58 -11.63 -1.83 -8.44
C THR A 58 -12.61 -0.66 -8.35
N ILE A 59 -13.78 -0.75 -8.98
CA ILE A 59 -14.86 0.26 -8.89
C ILE A 59 -15.36 0.46 -7.45
N SER A 60 -15.24 -0.56 -6.61
CA SER A 60 -15.58 -0.48 -5.18
C SER A 60 -14.61 0.39 -4.37
N LEU A 61 -13.41 0.65 -4.90
CA LEU A 61 -12.44 1.54 -4.28
C LEU A 61 -12.79 3.00 -4.62
N GLY A 62 -12.55 3.91 -3.69
CA GLY A 62 -12.60 5.34 -3.99
C GLY A 62 -11.43 5.78 -4.86
N VAL A 63 -11.55 6.94 -5.50
CA VAL A 63 -10.49 7.54 -6.36
C VAL A 63 -9.13 7.63 -5.65
N GLY A 64 -9.13 8.01 -4.36
CA GLY A 64 -7.91 8.10 -3.56
C GLY A 64 -7.27 6.74 -3.29
N GLU A 65 -8.07 5.69 -3.07
CA GLU A 65 -7.55 4.33 -2.90
C GLU A 65 -6.94 3.81 -4.20
N ARG A 66 -7.61 4.03 -5.35
CA ARG A 66 -7.06 3.66 -6.67
C ARG A 66 -5.76 4.39 -6.98
N ALA A 67 -5.68 5.69 -6.73
CA ALA A 67 -4.43 6.44 -6.85
C ALA A 67 -3.35 5.88 -5.92
N GLY A 68 -3.72 5.57 -4.67
CA GLY A 68 -2.81 4.94 -3.74
C GLY A 68 -2.29 3.59 -4.23
N VAL A 69 -3.06 2.80 -4.99
CA VAL A 69 -2.58 1.53 -5.55
C VAL A 69 -1.47 1.78 -6.56
N ILE A 70 -1.62 2.80 -7.41
CA ILE A 70 -0.56 3.21 -8.35
C ILE A 70 0.70 3.61 -7.59
N GLY A 71 0.54 4.40 -6.52
CA GLY A 71 1.66 4.78 -5.67
C GLY A 71 2.31 3.60 -4.95
N SER A 72 1.55 2.61 -4.47
CA SER A 72 2.07 1.39 -3.85
C SER A 72 2.84 0.54 -4.87
N TYR A 73 2.30 0.38 -6.09
CA TYR A 73 2.97 -0.30 -7.18
C TYR A 73 4.32 0.38 -7.51
N GLN A 74 4.32 1.69 -7.68
CA GLN A 74 5.53 2.45 -7.96
C GLN A 74 6.56 2.34 -6.83
N ALA A 75 6.11 2.39 -5.56
CA ALA A 75 7.00 2.22 -4.42
C ALA A 75 7.61 0.80 -4.36
N ALA A 76 6.86 -0.23 -4.76
CA ALA A 76 7.32 -1.61 -4.75
C ALA A 76 8.29 -1.92 -5.89
N PHE A 77 7.99 -1.45 -7.11
CA PHE A 77 8.68 -1.86 -8.33
C PHE A 77 9.59 -0.77 -8.93
N GLY A 78 9.59 0.44 -8.36
CA GLY A 78 10.44 1.55 -8.79
C GLY A 78 9.98 2.25 -10.08
N ASP A 79 8.95 1.74 -10.75
CA ASP A 79 8.39 2.30 -11.98
C ASP A 79 6.85 2.19 -11.98
N LEU A 80 6.20 2.96 -12.85
CA LEU A 80 4.74 2.91 -13.05
C LEU A 80 4.35 1.74 -13.97
N PRO A 81 3.09 1.27 -13.93
CA PRO A 81 2.66 0.14 -14.73
C PRO A 81 2.61 0.49 -16.22
N LYS A 82 3.43 -0.20 -17.03
CA LYS A 82 3.54 0.02 -18.49
C LYS A 82 3.04 -1.14 -19.33
N THR A 83 3.11 -2.35 -18.80
CA THR A 83 2.72 -3.58 -19.51
C THR A 83 1.40 -4.12 -18.96
N GLU A 84 0.77 -4.97 -19.75
CA GLU A 84 -0.44 -5.69 -19.35
C GLU A 84 -0.23 -6.52 -18.06
N ILE A 85 0.96 -7.12 -17.89
CA ILE A 85 1.34 -7.86 -16.67
C ILE A 85 1.43 -6.91 -15.47
N ALA A 86 2.06 -5.74 -15.63
CA ALA A 86 2.14 -4.72 -14.59
C ALA A 86 0.74 -4.24 -14.14
N TRP A 87 -0.16 -4.02 -15.11
CA TRP A 87 -1.55 -3.65 -14.81
C TRP A 87 -2.34 -4.78 -14.16
N ALA A 88 -2.09 -6.04 -14.51
CA ALA A 88 -2.69 -7.17 -13.80
C ALA A 88 -2.25 -7.18 -12.32
N ASP A 89 -1.01 -6.84 -12.04
CA ASP A 89 -0.49 -6.74 -10.66
C ASP A 89 -1.09 -5.55 -9.90
N VAL A 90 -1.29 -4.40 -10.55
CA VAL A 90 -2.06 -3.28 -10.00
C VAL A 90 -3.46 -3.73 -9.55
N VAL A 91 -4.17 -4.47 -10.40
CA VAL A 91 -5.52 -4.98 -10.07
C VAL A 91 -5.46 -6.01 -8.93
N LYS A 92 -4.45 -6.88 -8.88
CA LYS A 92 -4.25 -7.81 -7.77
C LYS A 92 -4.02 -7.07 -6.45
N ILE A 93 -3.11 -6.09 -6.42
CA ILE A 93 -2.84 -5.25 -5.25
C ILE A 93 -4.11 -4.55 -4.77
N ALA A 94 -4.88 -3.98 -5.69
CA ALA A 94 -6.17 -3.34 -5.41
C ALA A 94 -7.20 -4.28 -4.78
N LYS A 95 -7.11 -5.59 -5.04
CA LYS A 95 -7.97 -6.63 -4.44
C LYS A 95 -7.37 -7.32 -3.21
N GLY A 96 -6.22 -6.85 -2.73
CA GLY A 96 -5.50 -7.50 -1.63
C GLY A 96 -4.88 -8.83 -2.00
N ARG A 97 -4.70 -9.11 -3.29
CA ARG A 97 -4.04 -10.33 -3.80
C ARG A 97 -2.57 -10.03 -4.06
N TRP A 98 -1.74 -11.05 -3.89
CA TRP A 98 -0.31 -10.93 -4.16
C TRP A 98 -0.08 -10.60 -5.64
N PRO A 99 0.81 -9.66 -5.96
CA PRO A 99 1.25 -9.46 -7.33
C PRO A 99 1.96 -10.73 -7.85
N GLY A 100 1.99 -10.90 -9.17
CA GLY A 100 2.75 -11.96 -9.83
C GLY A 100 4.25 -11.67 -9.80
N ALA A 101 4.64 -10.40 -9.91
CA ALA A 101 6.01 -9.96 -9.71
C ALA A 101 6.34 -9.78 -8.21
N THR A 102 7.55 -10.14 -7.83
CA THR A 102 8.11 -9.89 -6.50
C THR A 102 9.19 -8.81 -6.55
N SER A 103 9.33 -8.03 -5.49
CA SER A 103 10.41 -7.05 -5.34
C SER A 103 11.17 -7.29 -4.03
N LYS A 104 12.37 -7.87 -4.16
CA LYS A 104 13.24 -8.11 -3.00
C LYS A 104 13.55 -6.82 -2.24
N THR A 105 13.78 -5.73 -2.95
CA THR A 105 14.00 -4.41 -2.35
C THR A 105 12.80 -3.97 -1.53
N ALA A 106 11.58 -4.10 -2.05
CA ALA A 106 10.35 -3.74 -1.34
C ALA A 106 10.14 -4.62 -0.10
N GLU A 107 10.35 -5.93 -0.22
CA GLU A 107 10.23 -6.86 0.90
C GLU A 107 11.26 -6.60 2.00
N ASP A 108 12.51 -6.31 1.65
CA ASP A 108 13.55 -6.02 2.63
C ASP A 108 13.31 -4.67 3.33
N LEU A 109 12.77 -3.66 2.63
CA LEU A 109 12.30 -2.42 3.24
C LEU A 109 11.06 -2.64 4.15
N ALA A 110 10.15 -3.52 3.73
CA ALA A 110 8.98 -3.88 4.53
C ALA A 110 9.36 -4.62 5.81
N LYS A 111 10.37 -5.50 5.79
CA LYS A 111 10.91 -6.16 7.00
C LYS A 111 11.53 -5.15 7.97
N LYS A 112 12.29 -4.16 7.48
CA LYS A 112 12.79 -3.05 8.32
C LYS A 112 11.66 -2.24 8.95
N SER A 113 10.62 -1.96 8.16
CA SER A 113 9.43 -1.26 8.65
C SER A 113 8.68 -2.11 9.70
N PHE A 114 8.57 -3.41 9.48
CA PHE A 114 8.01 -4.37 10.42
C PHE A 114 8.74 -4.31 11.76
N GLU A 115 10.06 -4.38 11.77
CA GLU A 115 10.87 -4.30 13.00
C GLU A 115 10.63 -2.99 13.75
N LYS A 116 10.50 -1.87 13.04
CA LYS A 116 10.18 -0.58 13.66
C LYS A 116 8.78 -0.57 14.29
N LEU A 117 7.79 -1.13 13.61
CA LEU A 117 6.39 -1.17 14.03
C LEU A 117 6.12 -2.17 15.17
N TYR A 118 6.71 -3.37 15.09
CA TYR A 118 6.40 -4.49 15.97
C TYR A 118 7.52 -4.85 16.96
N LYS A 119 8.68 -4.18 16.88
CA LYS A 119 9.84 -4.32 17.78
C LYS A 119 10.40 -5.74 17.84
N ARG A 120 10.35 -6.43 16.71
CA ARG A 120 10.89 -7.78 16.49
C ARG A 120 11.03 -8.03 15.00
N ALA A 121 11.91 -8.96 14.61
CA ALA A 121 11.95 -9.47 13.25
C ALA A 121 10.63 -10.18 12.89
N PRO A 122 10.18 -10.11 11.64
CA PRO A 122 9.03 -10.87 11.17
C PRO A 122 9.37 -12.36 11.04
N ASP A 123 8.45 -13.23 11.44
CA ASP A 123 8.46 -14.64 11.10
C ASP A 123 7.62 -14.87 9.83
N MET A 124 8.27 -15.05 8.68
CA MET A 124 7.56 -15.23 7.40
C MET A 124 6.73 -16.52 7.33
N LYS A 125 6.88 -17.45 8.28
CA LYS A 125 6.02 -18.64 8.41
C LYS A 125 4.73 -18.31 9.18
N ALA A 126 4.72 -17.27 10.01
CA ALA A 126 3.54 -16.82 10.71
C ALA A 126 2.65 -16.01 9.76
N ALA A 127 1.39 -16.42 9.58
CA ALA A 127 0.48 -15.84 8.59
C ALA A 127 0.31 -14.31 8.76
N ASN A 128 0.21 -13.83 9.99
CA ASN A 128 0.01 -12.41 10.28
C ASN A 128 1.26 -11.57 9.99
N ASP A 129 2.44 -12.11 10.26
CA ASP A 129 3.71 -11.43 9.99
C ASP A 129 3.98 -11.36 8.50
N ASN A 130 3.77 -12.49 7.81
CA ASN A 130 3.83 -12.54 6.36
C ASN A 130 2.85 -11.53 5.76
N ALA A 131 1.59 -11.53 6.20
CA ALA A 131 0.60 -10.54 5.78
C ALA A 131 1.05 -9.10 6.02
N ALA A 132 1.63 -8.79 7.19
CA ALA A 132 2.14 -7.46 7.48
C ALA A 132 3.24 -7.04 6.51
N VAL A 133 4.23 -7.91 6.28
CA VAL A 133 5.34 -7.66 5.36
C VAL A 133 4.81 -7.49 3.94
N THR A 134 3.92 -8.36 3.47
CA THR A 134 3.36 -8.26 2.12
C THR A 134 2.49 -7.02 1.93
N ILE A 135 1.65 -6.66 2.91
CA ILE A 135 0.85 -5.42 2.87
C ILE A 135 1.77 -4.20 2.79
N MET A 136 2.85 -4.16 3.57
CA MET A 136 3.82 -3.06 3.54
C MET A 136 4.62 -3.01 2.24
N ALA A 137 5.01 -4.17 1.70
CA ALA A 137 5.83 -4.25 0.50
C ALA A 137 5.06 -3.83 -0.75
N TYR A 138 3.79 -4.22 -0.87
CA TYR A 138 3.02 -4.09 -2.11
C TYR A 138 1.77 -3.23 -1.98
N GLY A 139 1.38 -2.83 -0.77
CA GLY A 139 0.16 -2.05 -0.53
C GLY A 139 -1.14 -2.83 -0.73
N LEU A 140 -1.21 -4.08 -0.28
CA LEU A 140 -2.41 -4.89 -0.48
C LEU A 140 -3.65 -4.26 0.21
N ARG A 141 -4.73 -4.05 -0.53
CA ARG A 141 -5.98 -3.45 -0.02
C ARG A 141 -6.88 -4.48 0.66
N PRO A 142 -7.60 -4.13 1.74
CA PRO A 142 -8.54 -5.05 2.37
C PRO A 142 -9.75 -5.29 1.47
N GLY A 143 -10.31 -6.51 1.50
CA GLY A 143 -11.55 -6.81 0.77
C GLY A 143 -12.76 -6.02 1.29
N LYS A 144 -12.81 -5.74 2.59
CA LYS A 144 -13.82 -4.87 3.23
C LYS A 144 -13.12 -3.89 4.17
N ARG A 145 -13.37 -2.60 3.97
CA ARG A 145 -12.78 -1.55 4.81
C ARG A 145 -13.45 -1.50 6.19
N ASN A 146 -12.63 -1.28 7.21
CA ASN A 146 -13.02 -0.99 8.57
C ASN A 146 -12.38 0.36 8.97
N LEU A 147 -13.18 1.42 8.92
CA LEU A 147 -12.73 2.78 9.23
C LEU A 147 -12.27 2.93 10.69
N GLY A 148 -12.81 2.13 11.61
CA GLY A 148 -12.37 2.09 13.01
C GLY A 148 -10.93 1.56 13.13
N SER A 149 -10.65 0.43 12.50
CA SER A 149 -9.29 -0.14 12.46
C SER A 149 -8.30 0.78 11.75
N GLU A 150 -8.70 1.40 10.64
CA GLU A 150 -7.86 2.37 9.92
C GLU A 150 -7.55 3.61 10.78
N GLY A 151 -8.55 4.16 11.47
CA GLY A 151 -8.38 5.28 12.39
C GLY A 151 -7.45 4.94 13.56
N ALA A 152 -7.57 3.75 14.13
CA ALA A 152 -6.66 3.26 15.18
C ALA A 152 -5.23 3.09 14.65
N ALA A 153 -5.07 2.52 13.45
CA ALA A 153 -3.78 2.32 12.83
C ALA A 153 -3.04 3.64 12.53
N ILE A 154 -3.75 4.67 12.07
CA ILE A 154 -3.15 6.01 11.87
C ILE A 154 -2.66 6.59 13.20
N LYS A 155 -3.41 6.42 14.30
CA LYS A 155 -2.96 6.85 15.64
C LYS A 155 -1.69 6.12 16.07
N ILE A 156 -1.62 4.80 15.86
CA ILE A 156 -0.43 3.99 16.16
C ILE A 156 0.75 4.45 15.30
N PHE A 157 0.55 4.66 14.00
CA PHE A 157 1.59 5.18 13.11
C PHE A 157 2.10 6.54 13.62
N LYS A 158 1.20 7.46 13.95
CA LYS A 158 1.56 8.79 14.48
C LYS A 158 2.33 8.69 15.79
N ALA A 159 1.97 7.78 16.69
CA ALA A 159 2.70 7.56 17.94
C ALA A 159 4.13 7.04 17.71
N ILE A 160 4.37 6.26 16.63
CA ILE A 160 5.69 5.70 16.30
C ILE A 160 6.56 6.69 15.53
N TYR A 161 5.96 7.49 14.64
CA TYR A 161 6.69 8.37 13.70
C TYR A 161 6.58 9.86 14.02
N GLY A 162 5.74 10.28 14.96
CA GLY A 162 5.51 11.68 15.31
C GLY A 162 4.68 12.47 14.29
N ARG A 163 4.22 11.85 13.19
CA ARG A 163 3.47 12.50 12.10
C ARG A 163 2.50 11.54 11.42
N ASN A 164 1.59 12.09 10.62
CA ASN A 164 0.69 11.29 9.79
C ASN A 164 1.44 10.65 8.62
N PRO A 165 0.92 9.53 8.07
CA PRO A 165 1.40 9.01 6.79
C PRO A 165 1.26 10.05 5.68
N SER A 166 2.27 10.13 4.82
CA SER A 166 2.38 11.12 3.75
C SER A 166 2.75 10.49 2.40
N THR A 167 3.37 9.32 2.41
CA THR A 167 3.73 8.56 1.20
C THR A 167 2.91 7.27 1.10
N SER A 168 2.81 6.70 -0.10
CA SER A 168 2.10 5.43 -0.32
C SER A 168 2.64 4.32 0.59
N ALA A 169 3.97 4.21 0.70
CA ALA A 169 4.61 3.23 1.58
C ALA A 169 4.26 3.43 3.07
N GLU A 170 4.04 4.67 3.52
CA GLU A 170 3.61 4.96 4.89
C GLU A 170 2.12 4.63 5.10
N TRP A 171 1.29 4.89 4.10
CA TRP A 171 -0.10 4.45 4.10
C TRP A 171 -0.20 2.92 4.10
N ASP A 172 0.72 2.23 3.42
CA ASP A 172 0.82 0.77 3.39
C ASP A 172 1.24 0.21 4.76
N GLN A 173 2.13 0.90 5.48
CA GLN A 173 2.43 0.62 6.90
C GLN A 173 1.21 0.78 7.80
N ALA A 174 0.47 1.89 7.68
CA ALA A 174 -0.78 2.07 8.42
C ALA A 174 -1.78 0.96 8.11
N ARG A 175 -1.88 0.54 6.84
CA ARG A 175 -2.75 -0.57 6.43
C ARG A 175 -2.31 -1.90 7.03
N ALA A 176 -1.01 -2.18 7.10
CA ALA A 176 -0.50 -3.38 7.74
C ALA A 176 -0.85 -3.41 9.23
N ILE A 177 -0.75 -2.28 9.94
CA ILE A 177 -1.18 -2.18 11.34
C ILE A 177 -2.68 -2.51 11.48
N ALA A 178 -3.51 -2.02 10.56
CA ALA A 178 -4.96 -2.21 10.63
C ALA A 178 -5.42 -3.65 10.31
N TYR A 179 -4.75 -4.34 9.37
CA TYR A 179 -5.30 -5.54 8.73
C TYR A 179 -4.43 -6.79 8.80
N SER A 180 -3.16 -6.70 9.19
CA SER A 180 -2.29 -7.88 9.19
C SER A 180 -2.51 -8.83 10.38
N GLY A 181 -3.03 -8.32 11.49
CA GLY A 181 -3.11 -9.06 12.75
C GLY A 181 -1.75 -9.30 13.42
N ALA A 182 -0.65 -8.73 12.91
CA ALA A 182 0.66 -8.84 13.54
C ALA A 182 0.69 -8.07 14.86
N THR A 183 1.35 -8.64 15.87
CA THR A 183 1.42 -8.04 17.20
C THR A 183 2.84 -7.57 17.53
N ARG A 184 2.88 -6.45 18.23
CA ARG A 184 4.11 -5.88 18.77
C ARG A 184 4.52 -6.65 20.02
N LYS A 185 5.81 -6.99 20.16
CA LYS A 185 6.29 -7.57 21.43
C LYS A 185 6.21 -6.51 22.54
N PRO A 186 5.65 -6.83 23.72
CA PRO A 186 5.72 -5.93 24.86
C PRO A 186 7.18 -5.75 25.28
N ALA A 187 7.54 -4.57 25.77
CA ALA A 187 8.87 -4.33 26.30
C ALA A 187 9.12 -5.32 27.46
N THR A 188 10.09 -6.22 27.30
CA THR A 188 10.56 -7.02 28.42
C THR A 188 11.14 -6.06 29.46
N LYS A 189 10.48 -5.95 30.63
CA LYS A 189 11.12 -5.31 31.80
C LYS A 189 12.41 -6.09 32.05
N GLN A 190 13.57 -5.45 31.94
CA GLN A 190 14.81 -6.05 32.41
C GLN A 190 14.61 -6.43 33.88
N PRO A 191 14.97 -7.64 34.31
CA PRO A 191 14.97 -7.95 35.73
C PRO A 191 15.96 -7.00 36.41
N SER A 192 15.47 -6.22 37.38
CA SER A 192 16.31 -5.39 38.23
C SER A 192 17.37 -6.29 38.86
N SER A 193 18.64 -6.03 38.59
CA SER A 193 19.74 -6.69 39.28
C SER A 193 19.65 -6.37 40.77
N LYS A 194 19.04 -7.26 41.54
CA LYS A 194 19.23 -7.26 43.00
C LYS A 194 20.70 -7.60 43.23
N VAL A 195 21.50 -6.57 43.46
CA VAL A 195 22.83 -6.68 44.04
C VAL A 195 22.64 -7.42 45.38
N LYS A 196 23.10 -8.67 45.45
CA LYS A 196 23.31 -9.34 46.73
C LYS A 196 24.52 -8.65 47.36
N THR A 197 24.29 -7.69 48.23
CA THR A 197 25.26 -7.32 49.26
C THR A 197 25.38 -8.51 50.20
N ALA A 198 26.48 -9.25 50.08
CA ALA A 198 26.92 -10.13 51.14
C ALA A 198 27.42 -9.24 52.28
N SER A 199 26.77 -9.33 53.43
CA SER A 199 27.24 -8.74 54.68
C SER A 199 27.43 -9.87 55.68
N GLN A 200 28.69 -9.95 56.14
CA GLN A 200 29.25 -10.60 57.34
C GLN A 200 29.23 -12.13 57.38
#